data_AF-A0A1B4G124-F1
#
_entry.id   AF-A0A1B4G124-F1
#
_cell.length_a   1.000
_cell.length_b   1.000
_cell.length_c   1.000
_cell.angle_alpha   90.00
_cell.angle_beta   90.00
_cell.angle_gamma   90.00
#
_symmetry.space_group_name_H-M   'P 1'
#
loop_
_entity.id
_entity.type
_entity.pdbx_description
1 polymer ?
#
loop_
_entity_poly.entity_id
_entity_poly.type
_entity_poly.pdbx_seq_one_letter_code
_entity_poly.pdbx_strand_id
1 'polypeptide(L)'
;MSQVNKAYFENLLASRRMSLRALATRMNMTHSQLSLAFAGKRKLQLDEAAQISQIFGVPFHEVAANAGVDVRPTSGQRVNVVGYVGAGGTLTLNEAASVIERTEAPDDLPDDAVAIQCRTADTPLSWMDGWVMFCTRPDGVQPEAFGRFCATKIKDGPAVVATIKRGYREGTYNLSGPFTRENCELEWAAPLLVARF
;
A
#
# COMPACT_ATOMS: atom_id res chain seq x y z
N MET A 1 -4.20 -25.62 -4.17
CA MET A 1 -2.97 -25.75 -4.98
C MET A 1 -3.14 -24.82 -6.18
N SER A 2 -2.41 -23.70 -6.22
CA SER A 2 -2.49 -22.78 -7.36
C SER A 2 -1.89 -23.44 -8.60
N GLN A 3 -2.69 -23.62 -9.65
CA GLN A 3 -2.31 -24.32 -10.88
C GLN A 3 -1.81 -23.30 -11.91
N VAL A 4 -0.70 -23.61 -12.59
CA VAL A 4 -0.11 -22.72 -13.60
C VAL A 4 -1.07 -22.52 -14.78
N ASN A 5 -1.35 -21.26 -15.14
CA ASN A 5 -2.17 -20.90 -16.30
C ASN A 5 -1.31 -20.88 -17.58
N LYS A 6 -1.25 -22.02 -18.26
CA LYS A 6 -0.46 -22.19 -19.49
C LYS A 6 -0.88 -21.24 -20.62
N ALA A 7 -2.18 -21.01 -20.78
CA ALA A 7 -2.73 -20.15 -21.84
C ALA A 7 -2.28 -18.70 -21.70
N TYR A 8 -2.15 -18.19 -20.46
CA TYR A 8 -1.63 -16.85 -20.20
C TYR A 8 -0.22 -16.67 -20.78
N PHE A 9 0.70 -17.60 -20.47
CA PHE A 9 2.09 -17.50 -20.95
C PHE A 9 2.23 -17.73 -22.46
N GLU A 10 1.40 -18.58 -23.05
CA GLU A 10 1.36 -18.77 -24.50
C GLU A 10 0.92 -17.48 -25.22
N ASN A 11 -0.10 -16.79 -24.70
CA ASN A 11 -0.54 -15.49 -25.21
C ASN A 11 0.54 -14.40 -25.03
N LEU A 12 1.23 -14.41 -23.88
CA LEU A 12 2.32 -13.47 -23.58
C LEU A 12 3.47 -13.62 -24.60
N LEU A 13 3.87 -14.85 -24.89
CA LEU A 13 4.89 -15.17 -25.91
C LEU A 13 4.44 -14.74 -27.31
N ALA A 14 3.19 -15.03 -27.67
CA ALA A 14 2.62 -14.65 -28.96
C ALA A 14 2.59 -13.12 -29.15
N SER A 15 2.22 -12.37 -28.10
CA SER A 15 2.12 -10.90 -28.14
C SER A 15 3.45 -10.21 -28.50
N ARG A 16 4.58 -10.78 -28.07
CA ARG A 16 5.93 -10.26 -28.35
C ARG A 16 6.65 -11.02 -29.46
N ARG A 17 5.96 -11.92 -30.18
CA ARG A 17 6.53 -12.84 -31.19
C ARG A 17 7.79 -13.56 -30.66
N MET A 18 7.77 -13.93 -29.40
CA MET A 18 8.90 -14.53 -28.70
C MET A 18 8.69 -16.04 -28.58
N SER A 19 9.72 -16.83 -28.86
CA SER A 19 9.69 -18.27 -28.63
C SER A 19 10.05 -18.61 -27.18
N LEU A 20 9.60 -19.77 -26.70
CA LEU A 20 9.96 -20.27 -25.37
C LEU A 20 11.48 -20.38 -25.19
N ARG A 21 12.20 -20.76 -26.25
CA ARG A 21 13.67 -20.83 -26.24
C ARG A 21 14.32 -19.46 -26.09
N ALA A 22 13.80 -18.44 -26.79
CA ALA A 22 14.30 -17.09 -26.67
C ALA A 22 14.05 -16.50 -25.26
N LEU A 23 12.89 -16.80 -24.67
CA LEU A 23 12.60 -16.41 -23.29
C LEU A 23 13.56 -17.09 -22.30
N ALA A 24 13.76 -18.41 -22.42
CA ALA A 24 14.68 -19.15 -21.57
C ALA A 24 16.11 -18.57 -21.62
N THR A 25 16.61 -18.23 -22.82
CA THR A 25 17.92 -17.57 -22.98
C THR A 25 17.98 -16.22 -22.27
N ARG A 26 16.92 -15.40 -22.36
CA ARG A 26 16.88 -14.09 -21.68
C ARG A 26 16.81 -14.20 -20.15
N MET A 27 16.18 -15.25 -19.65
CA MET A 27 16.09 -15.54 -18.21
C MET A 27 17.31 -16.29 -17.66
N ASN A 28 18.31 -16.58 -18.51
CA ASN A 28 19.43 -17.45 -18.15
C ASN A 28 18.98 -18.84 -17.64
N MET A 29 17.90 -19.38 -18.22
CA MET A 29 17.32 -20.68 -17.90
C MET A 29 17.46 -21.66 -19.07
N THR A 30 17.41 -22.95 -18.78
CA THR A 30 17.30 -23.96 -19.84
C THR A 30 15.87 -24.03 -20.39
N HIS A 31 15.74 -24.36 -21.68
CA HIS A 31 14.43 -24.58 -22.31
C HIS A 31 13.61 -25.66 -21.57
N SER A 32 14.26 -26.71 -21.07
CA SER A 32 13.61 -27.80 -20.32
C SER A 32 13.02 -27.29 -19.00
N GLN A 33 13.78 -26.50 -18.23
CA GLN A 33 13.29 -25.92 -16.97
C GLN A 33 12.08 -25.02 -17.18
N LEU A 34 12.12 -24.15 -18.19
CA LEU A 34 11.01 -23.23 -18.49
C LEU A 34 9.78 -23.97 -19.03
N SER A 35 9.98 -25.01 -19.85
CA SER A 35 8.89 -25.86 -20.34
C SER A 35 8.20 -26.63 -19.21
N LEU A 36 8.97 -27.22 -18.29
CA LEU A 36 8.43 -27.89 -17.10
C LEU A 36 7.68 -26.92 -16.19
N ALA A 37 8.16 -25.68 -16.08
CA ALA A 37 7.51 -24.63 -15.33
C ALA A 37 6.13 -24.28 -15.92
N PHE A 38 6.06 -24.02 -17.23
CA PHE A 38 4.78 -23.68 -17.89
C PHE A 38 3.82 -24.88 -18.01
N ALA A 39 4.34 -26.11 -17.97
CA ALA A 39 3.53 -27.32 -17.88
C ALA A 39 3.01 -27.59 -16.45
N GLY A 40 3.34 -26.74 -15.47
CA GLY A 40 2.94 -26.92 -14.06
C GLY A 40 3.64 -28.08 -13.34
N LYS A 41 4.65 -28.70 -13.97
CA LYS A 41 5.46 -29.78 -13.38
C LYS A 41 6.56 -29.25 -12.46
N ARG A 42 6.83 -27.94 -12.52
CA ARG A 42 7.79 -27.21 -11.70
C ARG A 42 7.17 -25.88 -11.29
N LYS A 43 7.36 -25.46 -10.04
CA LYS A 43 6.98 -24.11 -9.60
C LYS A 43 7.99 -23.09 -10.11
N LEU A 44 7.52 -21.96 -10.64
CA LEU A 44 8.37 -20.78 -10.88
C LEU A 44 8.79 -20.18 -9.53
N GLN A 45 10.01 -19.68 -9.47
CA GLN A 45 10.50 -18.91 -8.34
C GLN A 45 10.11 -17.42 -8.46
N LEU A 46 10.21 -16.67 -7.35
CA LEU A 46 9.80 -15.27 -7.28
C LEU A 46 10.64 -14.37 -8.22
N ASP A 47 11.94 -14.64 -8.29
CA ASP A 47 12.89 -13.98 -9.19
C ASP A 47 12.58 -14.30 -10.68
N GLU A 48 12.23 -15.55 -10.99
CA GLU A 48 11.83 -15.96 -12.35
C GLU A 48 10.55 -15.24 -12.79
N ALA A 49 9.55 -15.13 -11.90
CA ALA A 49 8.34 -14.36 -12.15
C ALA A 49 8.62 -12.86 -12.33
N ALA A 50 9.56 -12.30 -11.55
CA ALA A 50 9.98 -10.91 -11.69
C ALA A 50 10.67 -10.64 -13.04
N GLN A 51 11.51 -11.57 -13.51
CA GLN A 51 12.14 -11.47 -14.84
C GLN A 51 11.10 -11.53 -15.96
N ILE A 52 10.08 -12.38 -15.87
CA ILE A 52 8.99 -12.43 -16.87
C ILE A 52 8.24 -11.09 -16.89
N SER A 53 7.90 -10.54 -15.72
CA SER A 53 7.26 -9.22 -15.61
C SER A 53 8.07 -8.14 -16.33
N GLN A 54 9.39 -8.09 -16.09
CA GLN A 54 10.30 -7.12 -16.73
C GLN A 54 10.43 -7.33 -18.25
N ILE A 55 10.56 -8.57 -18.72
CA ILE A 55 10.75 -8.88 -20.14
C ILE A 55 9.52 -8.52 -20.97
N PHE A 56 8.32 -8.77 -20.45
CA PHE A 56 7.08 -8.57 -21.18
C PHE A 56 6.42 -7.21 -20.89
N GLY A 57 6.81 -6.55 -19.80
CA GLY A 57 6.25 -5.27 -19.36
C GLY A 57 4.84 -5.41 -18.77
N VAL A 58 4.57 -6.53 -18.10
CA VAL A 58 3.28 -6.82 -17.45
C VAL A 58 3.42 -6.76 -15.93
N PRO A 59 2.36 -6.42 -15.18
CA PRO A 59 2.43 -6.35 -13.73
C PRO A 59 2.89 -7.67 -13.09
N PHE A 60 3.79 -7.59 -12.11
CA PHE A 60 4.33 -8.77 -11.43
C PHE A 60 3.25 -9.65 -10.79
N HIS A 61 2.22 -9.04 -10.19
CA HIS A 61 1.13 -9.77 -9.54
C HIS A 61 0.36 -10.65 -10.54
N GLU A 62 0.16 -10.21 -11.79
CA GLU A 62 -0.48 -11.01 -12.83
C GLU A 62 0.37 -12.22 -13.19
N VAL A 63 1.69 -12.01 -13.38
CA VAL A 63 2.62 -13.09 -13.69
C VAL A 63 2.65 -14.11 -12.55
N ALA A 64 2.76 -13.65 -11.32
CA ALA A 64 2.88 -14.51 -10.16
C ALA A 64 1.62 -15.33 -9.89
N ALA A 65 0.44 -14.72 -10.03
CA ALA A 65 -0.85 -15.41 -9.93
C ALA A 65 -0.99 -16.50 -11.00
N ASN A 66 -0.66 -16.17 -12.26
CA ASN A 66 -0.72 -17.14 -13.37
C ASN A 66 0.39 -18.20 -13.30
N ALA A 67 1.52 -17.91 -12.65
CA ALA A 67 2.63 -18.82 -12.45
C ALA A 67 2.41 -19.85 -11.32
N GLY A 68 1.28 -19.78 -10.61
CA GLY A 68 1.05 -20.61 -9.43
C GLY A 68 2.04 -20.34 -8.29
N VAL A 69 2.68 -19.16 -8.29
CA VAL A 69 3.46 -18.68 -7.17
C VAL A 69 2.46 -18.21 -6.12
N ASP A 70 2.55 -18.74 -4.90
CA ASP A 70 1.78 -18.25 -3.76
C ASP A 70 2.29 -16.86 -3.38
N VAL A 71 2.04 -15.87 -4.22
CA VAL A 71 1.99 -14.48 -3.81
C VAL A 71 0.63 -14.36 -3.16
N ARG A 72 0.59 -14.10 -1.85
CA ARG A 72 -0.66 -13.74 -1.20
C ARG A 72 -1.27 -12.61 -2.03
N PRO A 73 -2.42 -12.81 -2.69
CA PRO A 73 -3.08 -11.69 -3.31
C PRO A 73 -3.37 -10.69 -2.19
N THR A 74 -2.82 -9.48 -2.31
CA THR A 74 -3.17 -8.36 -1.43
C THR A 74 -4.60 -7.86 -1.70
N SER A 75 -5.26 -8.40 -2.73
CA SER A 75 -6.65 -8.08 -3.04
C SER A 75 -7.60 -8.65 -1.99
N GLY A 76 -8.41 -7.76 -1.43
CA GLY A 76 -9.37 -8.09 -0.38
C GLY A 76 -8.79 -8.25 1.03
N GLN A 77 -7.54 -7.82 1.28
CA GLN A 77 -7.02 -7.76 2.64
C GLN A 77 -7.90 -6.81 3.48
N ARG A 78 -8.42 -7.29 4.61
CA ARG A 78 -9.14 -6.43 5.54
C ARG A 78 -8.18 -5.83 6.54
N VAL A 79 -8.12 -4.50 6.59
CA VAL A 79 -7.34 -3.76 7.59
C VAL A 79 -8.26 -3.23 8.69
N ASN A 80 -7.67 -3.03 9.86
CA ASN A 80 -8.36 -2.51 11.02
C ASN A 80 -8.61 -1.01 10.88
N VAL A 81 -9.82 -0.56 11.21
CA VAL A 81 -10.13 0.87 11.35
C VAL A 81 -9.72 1.31 12.76
N VAL A 82 -8.62 2.04 12.86
CA VAL A 82 -7.99 2.39 14.14
C VAL A 82 -8.47 3.72 14.72
N GLY A 83 -9.31 4.45 13.99
CA GLY A 83 -9.83 5.72 14.46
C GLY A 83 -10.63 6.45 13.39
N TYR A 84 -11.08 7.65 13.75
CA TYR A 84 -11.81 8.51 12.84
C TYR A 84 -11.37 9.97 12.93
N VAL A 85 -11.48 10.67 11.80
CA VAL A 85 -11.28 12.12 11.72
C VAL A 85 -12.62 12.82 11.88
N GLY A 86 -12.68 13.74 12.84
CA GLY A 86 -13.85 14.57 13.10
C GLY A 86 -13.69 16.01 12.60
N ALA A 87 -14.51 16.89 13.16
CA ALA A 87 -14.47 18.32 12.87
C ALA A 87 -13.05 18.91 13.10
N GLY A 88 -12.63 19.81 12.19
CA GLY A 88 -11.34 20.48 12.29
C GLY A 88 -10.12 19.57 12.15
N GLY A 89 -10.27 18.38 11.58
CA GLY A 89 -9.14 17.49 11.28
C GLY A 89 -8.56 16.76 12.49
N THR A 90 -9.25 16.76 13.62
CA THR A 90 -8.81 15.99 14.81
C THR A 90 -9.06 14.50 14.61
N LEU A 91 -8.04 13.69 14.90
CA LEU A 91 -8.05 12.24 14.83
C LEU A 91 -8.32 11.65 16.21
N THR A 92 -9.42 10.92 16.34
CA THR A 92 -9.73 10.12 17.52
C THR A 92 -9.32 8.68 17.27
N LEU A 93 -8.34 8.19 18.04
CA LEU A 93 -7.89 6.80 17.97
C LEU A 93 -8.75 5.91 18.87
N ASN A 94 -9.09 4.73 18.37
CA ASN A 94 -9.77 3.71 19.13
C ASN A 94 -8.79 3.05 20.12
N GLU A 95 -9.29 2.63 21.28
CA GLU A 95 -8.50 1.82 22.20
C GLU A 95 -8.13 0.48 21.57
N ALA A 96 -6.92 -0.03 21.78
CA ALA A 96 -6.41 -1.23 21.10
C ALA A 96 -7.28 -2.48 21.32
N ALA A 97 -8.02 -2.56 22.43
CA ALA A 97 -8.93 -3.65 22.75
C ALA A 97 -10.33 -3.53 22.11
N SER A 98 -10.68 -2.38 21.51
CA SER A 98 -12.02 -2.08 20.99
C SER A 98 -12.12 -2.02 19.46
N VAL A 99 -11.04 -2.40 18.74
CA VAL A 99 -11.01 -2.40 17.28
C VAL A 99 -11.84 -3.57 16.72
N ILE A 100 -13.14 -3.34 16.56
CA ILE A 100 -14.11 -4.30 15.99
C ILE A 100 -14.31 -4.04 14.48
N GLU A 101 -14.10 -2.79 14.04
CA GLU A 101 -14.38 -2.36 12.67
C GLU A 101 -13.17 -2.63 11.74
N ARG A 102 -13.46 -3.24 10.59
CA ARG A 102 -12.47 -3.52 9.53
C ARG A 102 -12.99 -3.04 8.19
N THR A 103 -12.11 -2.66 7.29
CA THR A 103 -12.42 -2.26 5.92
C THR A 103 -11.56 -3.03 4.93
N GLU A 104 -12.05 -3.19 3.71
CA GLU A 104 -11.20 -3.63 2.58
C GLU A 104 -10.11 -2.60 2.33
N ALA A 105 -8.87 -3.08 2.24
CA ALA A 105 -7.70 -2.33 1.82
C ALA A 105 -7.59 -2.36 0.28
N PRO A 106 -7.12 -1.26 -0.32
CA PRO A 106 -6.57 -1.27 -1.68
C PRO A 106 -5.45 -2.30 -1.83
N ASP A 107 -5.23 -2.74 -3.07
CA ASP A 107 -4.11 -3.61 -3.41
C ASP A 107 -2.76 -2.95 -3.06
N ASP A 108 -1.75 -3.78 -2.82
CA ASP A 108 -0.36 -3.37 -2.58
C ASP A 108 -0.11 -2.51 -1.32
N LEU A 109 -1.01 -2.52 -0.33
CA LEU A 109 -0.73 -1.93 0.97
C LEU A 109 0.22 -2.80 1.82
N PRO A 110 1.09 -2.19 2.65
CA PRO A 110 1.91 -2.92 3.63
C PRO A 110 1.08 -3.77 4.60
N ASP A 111 1.66 -4.87 5.09
CA ASP A 111 1.00 -5.80 6.02
C ASP A 111 0.54 -5.15 7.33
N ASP A 112 1.23 -4.10 7.79
CA ASP A 112 0.93 -3.34 9.00
C ASP A 112 0.01 -2.13 8.75
N ALA A 113 -0.56 -2.02 7.55
CA ALA A 113 -1.46 -0.94 7.20
C ALA A 113 -2.74 -0.93 8.07
N VAL A 114 -3.17 0.29 8.39
CA VAL A 114 -4.37 0.58 9.16
C VAL A 114 -5.21 1.61 8.41
N ALA A 115 -6.50 1.65 8.72
CA ALA A 115 -7.45 2.58 8.14
C ALA A 115 -7.94 3.60 9.15
N ILE A 116 -8.23 4.81 8.67
CA ILE A 116 -8.83 5.92 9.41
C ILE A 116 -10.03 6.40 8.61
N GLN A 117 -11.20 6.46 9.25
CA GLN A 117 -12.42 6.91 8.59
C GLN A 117 -12.67 8.39 8.83
N CYS A 118 -12.98 9.16 7.80
CA CYS A 118 -13.46 10.53 7.95
C CYS A 118 -14.95 10.53 8.30
N ARG A 119 -15.28 11.09 9.46
CA ARG A 119 -16.64 11.31 9.96
C ARG A 119 -16.82 12.81 10.16
N THR A 120 -16.98 13.52 9.05
CA THR A 120 -16.93 14.98 8.96
C THR A 120 -18.21 15.60 8.41
N ALA A 121 -19.29 14.81 8.31
CA ALA A 121 -20.64 15.29 8.03
C ALA A 121 -20.99 16.50 8.90
N ASP A 122 -21.66 17.48 8.29
CA ASP A 122 -22.09 18.73 8.95
C ASP A 122 -20.95 19.60 9.51
N THR A 123 -19.72 19.43 9.01
CA THR A 123 -18.57 20.27 9.35
C THR A 123 -18.04 21.02 8.12
N PRO A 124 -17.15 22.03 8.30
CA PRO A 124 -16.42 22.64 7.18
C PRO A 124 -15.55 21.65 6.38
N LEU A 125 -15.32 20.45 6.91
CA LEU A 125 -14.60 19.36 6.26
C LEU A 125 -15.53 18.28 5.69
N SER A 126 -16.82 18.58 5.48
CA SER A 126 -17.80 17.65 4.91
C SER A 126 -17.43 17.11 3.52
N TRP A 127 -16.55 17.79 2.79
CA TRP A 127 -15.98 17.30 1.53
C TRP A 127 -15.08 16.06 1.70
N MET A 128 -14.63 15.76 2.92
CA MET A 128 -13.91 14.53 3.27
C MET A 128 -14.83 13.46 3.86
N ASP A 129 -16.12 13.73 4.03
CA ASP A 129 -16.99 12.80 4.76
C ASP A 129 -17.08 11.45 4.05
N GLY A 130 -17.00 10.37 4.81
CA GLY A 130 -17.00 9.01 4.29
C GLY A 130 -15.67 8.52 3.73
N TRP A 131 -14.66 9.40 3.55
CA TRP A 131 -13.35 8.98 3.07
C TRP A 131 -12.71 7.97 4.02
N VAL A 132 -11.94 7.04 3.47
CA VAL A 132 -11.13 6.09 4.23
C VAL A 132 -9.68 6.26 3.83
N MET A 133 -8.87 6.68 4.79
CA MET A 133 -7.44 6.94 4.61
C MET A 133 -6.63 5.78 5.17
N PHE A 134 -5.57 5.40 4.47
CA PHE A 134 -4.73 4.27 4.85
C PHE A 134 -3.31 4.75 5.12
N CYS A 135 -2.70 4.26 6.20
CA CYS A 135 -1.32 4.52 6.57
C CYS A 135 -0.73 3.30 7.27
N THR A 136 0.58 3.25 7.45
CA THR A 136 1.22 2.29 8.36
C THR A 136 0.98 2.70 9.81
N ARG A 137 1.23 1.78 10.74
CA ARG A 137 1.17 2.12 12.17
C ARG A 137 2.27 3.15 12.48
N PRO A 138 1.94 4.27 13.14
CA PRO A 138 2.92 5.30 13.42
C PRO A 138 4.04 4.79 14.34
N ASP A 139 5.28 5.08 13.96
CA ASP A 139 6.50 4.87 14.76
C ASP A 139 7.40 6.10 14.61
N GLY A 140 7.28 7.03 15.56
CA GLY A 140 8.00 8.30 15.52
C GLY A 140 7.66 9.20 14.33
N VAL A 141 8.50 10.22 14.10
CA VAL A 141 8.38 11.15 12.97
C VAL A 141 9.33 10.69 11.86
N GLN A 142 8.76 10.14 10.79
CA GLN A 142 9.54 9.61 9.67
C GLN A 142 9.97 10.74 8.71
N PRO A 143 11.18 10.69 8.11
CA PRO A 143 11.62 11.67 7.12
C PRO A 143 10.67 11.82 5.93
N GLU A 144 9.97 10.76 5.56
CA GLU A 144 9.00 10.76 4.46
C GLU A 144 7.77 11.59 4.78
N ALA A 145 7.51 11.93 6.05
CA ALA A 145 6.35 12.72 6.46
C ALA A 145 6.42 14.19 6.02
N PHE A 146 7.62 14.71 5.73
CA PHE A 146 7.77 16.11 5.29
C PHE A 146 7.13 16.34 3.92
N GLY A 147 6.24 17.33 3.85
CA GLY A 147 5.51 17.72 2.64
C GLY A 147 4.34 16.79 2.29
N ARG A 148 4.09 15.73 3.07
CA ARG A 148 3.00 14.78 2.83
C ARG A 148 1.84 14.99 3.79
N PHE A 149 0.66 14.64 3.31
CA PHE A 149 -0.53 14.57 4.16
C PHE A 149 -0.40 13.37 5.10
N CYS A 150 -0.51 13.60 6.40
CA CYS A 150 -0.17 12.63 7.44
C CYS A 150 -1.28 12.53 8.49
N ALA A 151 -1.42 11.35 9.09
CA ALA A 151 -1.91 11.25 10.45
C ALA A 151 -0.75 11.57 11.39
N THR A 152 -0.96 12.44 12.38
CA THR A 152 0.10 12.86 13.29
C THR A 152 -0.40 13.11 14.69
N LYS A 153 0.45 12.89 15.68
CA LYS A 153 0.20 13.24 17.09
C LYS A 153 1.12 14.38 17.48
N ILE A 154 0.50 15.47 17.91
CA ILE A 154 1.21 16.58 18.52
C ILE A 154 1.54 16.20 19.96
N LYS A 155 2.78 16.46 20.38
CA LYS A 155 3.22 16.25 21.75
C LYS A 155 2.38 17.08 22.71
N ASP A 156 1.89 16.44 23.78
CA ASP A 156 0.97 17.02 24.76
C ASP A 156 -0.33 17.61 24.13
N GLY A 157 -0.68 17.16 22.92
CA GLY A 157 -1.77 17.70 22.12
C GLY A 157 -2.65 16.63 21.48
N PRO A 158 -3.61 17.02 20.62
CA PRO A 158 -4.45 16.07 19.91
C PRO A 158 -3.66 15.31 18.83
N ALA A 159 -4.17 14.14 18.44
CA ALA A 159 -3.85 13.58 17.14
C ALA A 159 -4.70 14.28 16.07
N VAL A 160 -4.14 14.50 14.88
CA VAL A 160 -4.76 15.27 13.80
C VAL A 160 -4.36 14.71 12.44
N VAL A 161 -5.06 15.12 11.39
CA VAL A 161 -4.62 14.94 10.00
C VAL A 161 -4.21 16.28 9.39
N ALA A 162 -2.97 16.35 8.91
CA ALA A 162 -2.40 17.56 8.36
C ALA A 162 -1.20 17.25 7.46
N THR A 163 -0.86 18.19 6.59
CA THR A 163 0.42 18.20 5.88
C THR A 163 1.49 18.80 6.78
N ILE A 164 2.61 18.08 6.91
CA ILE A 164 3.72 18.46 7.79
C ILE A 164 4.78 19.26 7.01
N LYS A 165 5.23 20.37 7.57
CA LYS A 165 6.34 21.20 7.07
C LYS A 165 7.36 21.38 8.18
N ARG A 166 8.61 21.67 7.80
CA ARG A 166 9.64 22.06 8.77
C ARG A 166 9.20 23.34 9.49
N GLY A 167 9.34 23.34 10.81
CA GLY A 167 9.17 24.53 11.63
C GLY A 167 10.38 25.47 11.53
N TYR A 168 10.27 26.62 12.18
CA TYR A 168 11.34 27.63 12.17
C TYR A 168 12.45 27.32 13.18
N ARG A 169 12.19 26.42 14.13
CA ARG A 169 13.15 25.95 15.13
C ARG A 169 13.43 24.47 14.93
N GLU A 170 14.64 24.06 15.27
CA GLU A 170 15.00 22.64 15.30
C GLU A 170 14.05 21.86 16.22
N GLY A 171 13.62 20.67 15.78
CA GLY A 171 12.65 19.85 16.51
C GLY A 171 11.19 20.27 16.39
N THR A 172 10.88 21.39 15.69
CA THR A 172 9.51 21.88 15.52
C THR A 172 9.00 21.69 14.10
N TYR A 173 7.67 21.63 13.98
CA TYR A 173 6.94 21.35 12.75
C TYR A 173 5.77 22.33 12.60
N ASN A 174 5.47 22.67 11.35
CA ASN A 174 4.31 23.45 10.96
C ASN A 174 3.29 22.52 10.29
N LEU A 175 2.06 22.54 10.76
CA LEU A 175 0.93 21.76 10.25
C LEU A 175 0.03 22.65 9.39
N SER A 176 -0.42 22.13 8.27
CA SER A 176 -1.35 22.82 7.37
C SER A 176 -2.38 21.85 6.77
N GLY A 177 -3.58 22.35 6.44
CA GLY A 177 -4.67 21.54 5.89
C GLY A 177 -5.88 21.52 6.82
N PRO A 178 -6.57 20.38 7.00
CA PRO A 178 -7.72 20.23 7.89
C PRO A 178 -7.45 20.71 9.33
N PHE A 179 -6.21 20.54 9.80
CA PHE A 179 -5.71 21.11 11.04
C PHE A 179 -4.48 21.99 10.76
N THR A 180 -4.42 23.16 11.40
CA THR A 180 -3.32 24.12 11.27
C THR A 180 -2.69 24.41 12.62
N ARG A 181 -1.36 24.43 12.68
CA ARG A 181 -0.59 24.82 13.88
C ARG A 181 0.84 25.12 13.49
N GLU A 182 1.42 26.16 14.08
CA GLU A 182 2.83 26.49 13.86
C GLU A 182 3.69 26.08 15.05
N ASN A 183 4.96 25.78 14.77
CA ASN A 183 6.03 25.55 15.74
C ASN A 183 5.66 24.51 16.83
N CYS A 184 5.05 23.40 16.43
CA CYS A 184 4.68 22.32 17.35
C CYS A 184 5.68 21.16 17.32
N GLU A 185 5.83 20.46 18.44
CA GLU A 185 6.55 19.19 18.51
C GLU A 185 5.60 18.03 18.20
N LEU A 186 6.09 17.01 17.50
CA LEU A 186 5.30 15.83 17.14
C LEU A 186 5.85 14.60 17.89
N GLU A 187 4.95 13.78 18.43
CA GLU A 187 5.28 12.45 18.95
C GLU A 187 5.49 11.47 17.80
N TRP A 188 4.59 11.51 16.81
CA TRP A 188 4.68 10.69 15.61
C TRP A 188 3.99 11.31 14.40
N ALA A 189 4.41 10.86 13.22
CA ALA A 189 3.83 11.26 11.94
C ALA A 189 3.88 10.09 10.95
N ALA A 190 2.70 9.60 10.58
CA ALA A 190 2.54 8.55 9.58
C ALA A 190 1.99 9.16 8.28
N PRO A 191 2.78 9.14 7.18
CA PRO A 191 2.29 9.56 5.88
C PRO A 191 1.10 8.71 5.44
N LEU A 192 0.08 9.35 4.86
CA LEU A 192 -0.98 8.62 4.20
C LEU A 192 -0.46 8.00 2.91
N LEU A 193 -0.78 6.73 2.71
CA LEU A 193 -0.39 5.94 1.54
C LEU A 193 -1.41 6.13 0.42
N VAL A 194 -2.70 6.02 0.76
CA VAL A 194 -3.81 6.14 -0.18
C VAL A 194 -5.07 6.59 0.56
N ALA A 195 -5.96 7.27 -0.15
CA ALA A 195 -7.30 7.59 0.32
C ALA A 195 -8.32 7.03 -0.66
N ARG A 196 -9.36 6.39 -0.12
CA ARG A 196 -10.56 6.00 -0.84
C ARG A 196 -11.65 7.03 -0.53
N PHE A 197 -12.23 7.61 -1.57
CA PHE A 197 -13.27 8.63 -1.51
C PHE A 197 -14.64 8.07 -1.87
#